data_AF-B6Y9X6-F1
#
_entry.id   AF-B6Y9X6-F1
#
_cell.length_a   1.000
_cell.length_b   1.000
_cell.length_c   1.000
_cell.angle_alpha   90.00
_cell.angle_beta   90.00
_cell.angle_gamma   90.00
#
_symmetry.space_group_name_H-M   'P 1'
#
loop_
_entity.id
_entity.type
_entity.pdbx_description
1 polymer ?
#
loop_
_entity_poly.entity_id
_entity_poly.type
_entity_poly.pdbx_seq_one_letter_code
_entity_poly.pdbx_strand_id
1 'polypeptide(L)'
;NMRWLVVTVWWYKIHPLFQKRFESYRNKFPPGAFDGKTETEFGKYVRNSLLDSIKRKGPVFDFWIDRESGELKKYDAVEGFDSAVKFKWSEGVEYFYNHLKEEDKEKKLTEAILALSRVQSVEKDAPILDFCVNKIVDKDTLLQKLSQKDKGVYSLFAELIESCFFDTVHDLVQCWCYKEVSAGGDHSEKIFSQRDYELFLSSLSDTMLKNPELSVQARSLIMEFWECGSLYQYRKAAVNTSNYTVPTSGVFAELIVNWRREDIYKTDEEKEIEKKEILDMMSFAKDCFPEKFELFKKLIIRDLRLCGREGKRVNVDYGLFAEELFSELEKTILPPGPVGDGPCSNLRSRSKAHGSKKTTLPVDDSPQSELGTPSVSGVSSYKKKSVFTLSGNK
;
A
#
# COMPACT_ATOMS: atom_id res chain seq x y z
N ASN A 1 5.16 -32.64 -4.66
CA ASN A 1 5.33 -31.27 -5.19
C ASN A 1 6.39 -30.50 -4.39
N MET A 2 7.67 -30.77 -4.65
CA MET A 2 8.83 -30.07 -4.06
C MET A 2 9.23 -28.87 -4.94
N ARG A 3 8.46 -27.79 -4.90
CA ARG A 3 8.83 -26.54 -5.61
C ARG A 3 8.82 -25.28 -4.75
N TRP A 4 8.62 -25.41 -3.43
CA TRP A 4 8.40 -24.28 -2.53
C TRP A 4 9.36 -24.19 -1.33
N LEU A 5 10.60 -24.65 -1.47
CA LEU A 5 11.59 -24.60 -0.37
C LEU A 5 12.90 -23.87 -0.74
N VAL A 6 12.90 -22.99 -1.75
CA VAL A 6 14.15 -22.36 -2.25
C VAL A 6 14.19 -20.83 -2.14
N VAL A 7 13.16 -20.12 -1.68
CA VAL A 7 13.17 -18.65 -1.77
C VAL A 7 13.43 -17.91 -0.45
N THR A 8 13.34 -18.54 0.73
CA THR A 8 13.20 -17.73 1.96
C THR A 8 14.45 -17.44 2.81
N VAL A 9 15.70 -17.76 2.44
CA VAL A 9 16.87 -17.40 3.30
C VAL A 9 18.21 -17.25 2.56
N TRP A 10 18.32 -16.59 1.41
CA TRP A 10 19.57 -16.69 0.62
C TRP A 10 20.04 -15.38 -0.02
N TRP A 11 20.78 -14.55 0.74
CA TRP A 11 21.66 -13.54 0.12
C TRP A 11 23.03 -13.37 0.81
N TYR A 12 23.11 -13.23 2.15
CA TYR A 12 24.40 -13.26 2.89
C TYR A 12 25.22 -14.54 2.67
N LYS A 13 24.56 -15.60 2.19
CA LYS A 13 25.18 -16.88 1.95
C LYS A 13 25.61 -17.05 0.49
N ILE A 14 25.23 -16.22 -0.49
CA ILE A 14 25.47 -16.54 -1.92
C ILE A 14 26.95 -16.66 -2.25
N HIS A 15 27.80 -15.78 -1.74
CA HIS A 15 29.24 -15.95 -1.86
C HIS A 15 29.72 -17.26 -1.18
N PRO A 16 29.45 -17.51 0.12
CA PRO A 16 29.75 -18.79 0.77
C PRO A 16 29.21 -20.04 0.06
N LEU A 17 28.05 -19.96 -0.58
CA LEU A 17 27.36 -21.08 -1.21
C LEU A 17 27.82 -21.34 -2.62
N PHE A 18 28.10 -20.28 -3.38
CA PHE A 18 28.79 -20.37 -4.65
C PHE A 18 30.18 -20.95 -4.42
N GLN A 19 30.89 -20.47 -3.40
CA GLN A 19 32.19 -21.00 -2.99
C GLN A 19 32.10 -22.47 -2.57
N LYS A 20 31.14 -22.85 -1.72
CA LYS A 20 30.92 -24.25 -1.31
C LYS A 20 30.56 -25.16 -2.48
N ARG A 21 29.73 -24.68 -3.43
CA ARG A 21 29.41 -25.42 -4.65
C ARG A 21 30.61 -25.52 -5.58
N PHE A 22 31.40 -24.48 -5.69
CA PHE A 22 32.65 -24.48 -6.44
C PHE A 22 33.62 -25.50 -5.87
N GLU A 23 33.87 -25.51 -4.56
CA GLU A 23 34.73 -26.49 -3.89
C GLU A 23 34.22 -27.92 -4.06
N SER A 24 32.91 -28.14 -3.87
CA SER A 24 32.29 -29.45 -4.10
C SER A 24 32.38 -29.92 -5.56
N TYR A 25 32.23 -29.01 -6.52
CA TYR A 25 32.31 -29.32 -7.95
C TYR A 25 33.76 -29.53 -8.40
N ARG A 26 34.69 -28.74 -7.87
CA ARG A 26 36.14 -28.87 -8.04
C ARG A 26 36.62 -30.26 -7.62
N ASN A 27 36.12 -30.77 -6.50
CA ASN A 27 36.49 -32.09 -5.98
C ASN A 27 36.01 -33.27 -6.85
N LYS A 28 35.22 -33.02 -7.90
CA LYS A 28 34.81 -34.05 -8.87
C LYS A 28 35.82 -34.26 -9.99
N PHE A 29 36.81 -33.38 -10.13
CA PHE A 29 37.87 -33.53 -11.11
C PHE A 29 39.02 -34.34 -10.52
N PRO A 30 39.52 -35.38 -11.20
CA PRO A 30 40.60 -36.20 -10.69
C PRO A 30 41.91 -35.41 -10.58
N PRO A 31 42.81 -35.77 -9.64
CA PRO A 31 44.15 -35.20 -9.59
C PRO A 31 44.86 -35.40 -10.94
N GLY A 32 45.45 -34.34 -11.49
CA GLY A 32 46.15 -34.37 -12.79
C GLY A 32 45.29 -34.14 -14.03
N ALA A 33 43.96 -33.95 -13.88
CA ALA A 33 43.06 -33.71 -15.02
C ALA A 33 43.39 -32.43 -15.84
N PHE A 34 44.24 -31.55 -15.32
CA PHE A 34 44.64 -30.28 -15.93
C PHE A 34 46.15 -30.02 -15.81
N ASP A 35 46.96 -31.07 -15.85
CA ASP A 35 48.42 -30.94 -15.81
C ASP A 35 48.92 -29.95 -16.89
N GLY A 36 49.75 -28.99 -16.46
CA GLY A 36 50.27 -27.91 -17.31
C GLY A 36 49.46 -26.60 -17.30
N LYS A 37 48.29 -26.56 -16.64
CA LYS A 37 47.56 -25.30 -16.38
C LYS A 37 47.90 -24.73 -15.00
N THR A 38 47.88 -23.41 -14.89
CA THR A 38 47.98 -22.73 -13.60
C THR A 38 46.73 -22.98 -12.74
N GLU A 39 46.89 -22.94 -11.43
CA GLU A 39 45.79 -23.05 -10.45
C GLU A 39 44.65 -22.06 -10.74
N THR A 40 44.99 -20.86 -11.21
CA THR A 40 44.04 -19.83 -11.62
C THR A 40 43.23 -20.22 -12.87
N GLU A 41 43.87 -20.79 -13.88
CA GLU A 41 43.21 -21.27 -15.10
C GLU A 41 42.31 -22.47 -14.82
N PHE A 42 42.72 -23.37 -13.94
CA PHE A 42 41.90 -24.48 -13.47
C PHE A 42 40.67 -23.95 -12.70
N GLY A 43 40.86 -23.02 -11.77
CA GLY A 43 39.78 -22.38 -11.04
C GLY A 43 38.75 -21.71 -11.97
N LYS A 44 39.21 -20.96 -12.98
CA LYS A 44 38.35 -20.33 -14.00
C LYS A 44 37.55 -21.37 -14.80
N TYR A 45 38.20 -22.45 -15.24
CA TYR A 45 37.52 -23.54 -15.96
C TYR A 45 36.42 -24.20 -15.11
N VAL A 46 36.73 -24.53 -13.85
CA VAL A 46 35.79 -25.18 -12.93
C VAL A 46 34.60 -24.26 -12.63
N ARG A 47 34.82 -22.95 -12.46
CA ARG A 47 33.74 -21.97 -12.28
C ARG A 47 32.85 -21.89 -13.52
N ASN A 48 33.42 -21.76 -14.71
CA ASN A 48 32.64 -21.67 -15.94
C ASN A 48 31.83 -22.96 -16.20
N SER A 49 32.45 -24.13 -16.00
CA SER A 49 31.75 -25.42 -16.08
C SER A 49 30.63 -25.55 -15.04
N LEU A 50 30.84 -25.04 -13.82
CA LEU A 50 29.79 -24.99 -12.80
C LEU A 50 28.64 -24.07 -13.22
N LEU A 51 28.94 -22.88 -13.77
CA LEU A 51 27.93 -21.94 -14.25
C LEU A 51 27.10 -22.52 -15.40
N ASP A 52 27.74 -23.20 -16.35
CA ASP A 52 27.07 -23.92 -17.43
C ASP A 52 26.16 -25.03 -16.90
N SER A 53 26.59 -25.74 -15.86
CA SER A 53 25.80 -26.79 -15.22
C SER A 53 24.57 -26.28 -14.47
N ILE A 54 24.63 -25.05 -13.92
CA ILE A 54 23.53 -24.45 -13.15
C ILE A 54 22.34 -24.10 -14.07
N LYS A 55 22.54 -23.99 -15.39
CA LYS A 55 21.52 -23.70 -16.42
C LYS A 55 20.58 -22.52 -16.08
N ARG A 56 20.96 -21.66 -15.12
CA ARG A 56 20.21 -20.43 -14.79
C ARG A 56 20.70 -19.30 -15.69
N LYS A 57 19.75 -18.66 -16.35
CA LYS A 57 19.95 -17.43 -17.13
C LYS A 57 18.99 -16.41 -16.56
N GLY A 58 19.46 -15.20 -16.27
CA GLY A 58 18.61 -14.15 -15.72
C GLY A 58 19.41 -12.92 -15.29
N PRO A 59 18.83 -11.72 -15.41
CA PRO A 59 19.53 -10.45 -15.14
C PRO A 59 20.18 -10.39 -13.75
N VAL A 60 19.50 -10.91 -12.72
CA VAL A 60 20.03 -10.97 -11.34
C VAL A 60 21.24 -11.90 -11.23
N PHE A 61 21.24 -13.02 -11.93
CA PHE A 61 22.37 -13.96 -11.90
C PHE A 61 23.59 -13.38 -12.62
N ASP A 62 23.38 -12.78 -13.79
CA ASP A 62 24.44 -12.16 -14.59
C ASP A 62 24.93 -10.82 -14.00
N PHE A 63 24.12 -10.20 -13.14
CA PHE A 63 24.53 -9.08 -12.31
C PHE A 63 25.61 -9.51 -11.33
N TRP A 64 25.43 -10.58 -10.57
CA TRP A 64 26.40 -10.98 -9.54
C TRP A 64 27.64 -11.69 -10.06
N ILE A 65 27.54 -12.38 -11.20
CA ILE A 65 28.60 -13.25 -11.67
C ILE A 65 29.12 -12.73 -13.00
N ASP A 66 30.43 -12.54 -13.08
CA ASP A 66 31.10 -12.37 -14.36
C ASP A 66 31.23 -13.74 -15.03
N ARG A 67 30.58 -13.91 -16.18
CA ARG A 67 30.63 -15.17 -16.93
C ARG A 67 31.99 -15.43 -17.56
N GLU A 68 32.79 -14.40 -17.81
CA GLU A 68 34.10 -14.58 -18.42
C GLU A 68 35.09 -15.15 -17.40
N SER A 69 35.19 -14.54 -16.22
CA SER A 69 36.07 -14.99 -15.13
C SER A 69 35.46 -16.07 -14.24
N GLY A 70 34.13 -16.19 -14.20
CA GLY A 70 33.39 -17.03 -13.27
C GLY A 70 33.34 -16.47 -11.84
N GLU A 71 33.83 -15.24 -11.62
CA GLU A 71 33.94 -14.62 -10.30
C GLU A 71 32.73 -13.76 -9.93
N LEU A 72 32.57 -13.51 -8.63
CA LEU A 72 31.54 -12.61 -8.14
C LEU A 72 31.98 -11.16 -8.33
N LYS A 73 31.15 -10.39 -9.02
CA LYS A 73 31.35 -8.95 -9.20
C LYS A 73 31.14 -8.25 -7.86
N LYS A 74 31.90 -7.18 -7.66
CA LYS A 74 31.75 -6.26 -6.52
C LYS A 74 31.07 -5.01 -7.01
N TYR A 75 30.08 -4.55 -6.25
CA TYR A 75 29.32 -3.35 -6.52
C TYR A 75 29.31 -2.50 -5.26
N ASP A 76 29.36 -1.18 -5.45
CA ASP A 76 28.96 -0.30 -4.35
C ASP A 76 27.44 -0.38 -4.12
N ALA A 77 27.00 0.09 -2.96
CA ALA A 77 25.60 -0.02 -2.57
C ALA A 77 24.65 0.79 -3.47
N VAL A 78 25.13 1.89 -4.08
CA VAL A 78 24.33 2.74 -4.96
C VAL A 78 24.11 2.07 -6.31
N GLU A 79 25.18 1.63 -6.97
CA GLU A 79 25.10 0.91 -8.24
C GLU A 79 24.28 -0.38 -8.09
N GLY A 80 24.47 -1.07 -6.97
CA GLY A 80 23.70 -2.26 -6.62
C GLY A 80 22.20 -1.99 -6.47
N PHE A 81 21.84 -0.93 -5.74
CA PHE A 81 20.44 -0.53 -5.56
C PHE A 81 19.78 -0.18 -6.89
N ASP A 82 20.42 0.68 -7.69
CA ASP A 82 19.90 1.11 -9.00
C ASP A 82 19.71 -0.08 -9.96
N SER A 83 20.65 -1.03 -9.92
CA SER A 83 20.57 -2.26 -10.70
C SER A 83 19.44 -3.18 -10.22
N ALA A 84 19.25 -3.32 -8.91
CA ALA A 84 18.18 -4.14 -8.35
C ALA A 84 16.79 -3.59 -8.72
N VAL A 85 16.60 -2.27 -8.66
CA VAL A 85 15.39 -1.59 -9.14
C VAL A 85 15.18 -1.87 -10.63
N LYS A 86 16.22 -1.71 -11.46
CA LYS A 86 16.16 -1.98 -12.92
C LYS A 86 15.79 -3.43 -13.24
N PHE A 87 16.27 -4.39 -12.46
CA PHE A 87 15.98 -5.81 -12.64
C PHE A 87 14.67 -6.27 -12.01
N LYS A 88 13.97 -5.38 -11.30
CA LYS A 88 12.75 -5.69 -10.56
C LYS A 88 12.99 -6.78 -9.53
N TRP A 89 14.08 -6.61 -8.78
CA TRP A 89 14.57 -7.57 -7.81
C TRP A 89 14.41 -7.01 -6.40
N SER A 90 13.27 -7.30 -5.76
CA SER A 90 12.88 -6.75 -4.46
C SER A 90 13.86 -7.09 -3.35
N GLU A 91 14.36 -8.33 -3.27
CA GLU A 91 15.33 -8.71 -2.25
C GLU A 91 16.67 -8.00 -2.44
N GLY A 92 17.01 -7.67 -3.69
CA GLY A 92 18.19 -6.87 -4.01
C GLY A 92 18.06 -5.42 -3.56
N VAL A 93 16.87 -4.84 -3.76
CA VAL A 93 16.56 -3.48 -3.29
C VAL A 93 16.72 -3.40 -1.78
N GLU A 94 16.12 -4.32 -1.03
CA GLU A 94 16.25 -4.37 0.43
C GLU A 94 17.70 -4.56 0.86
N TYR A 95 18.42 -5.50 0.23
CA TYR A 95 19.82 -5.74 0.54
C TYR A 95 20.66 -4.48 0.36
N PHE A 96 20.63 -3.86 -0.82
CA PHE A 96 21.47 -2.72 -1.10
C PHE A 96 21.04 -1.49 -0.30
N TYR A 97 19.74 -1.29 -0.07
CA TYR A 97 19.23 -0.24 0.82
C TYR A 97 19.88 -0.29 2.21
N ASN A 98 19.99 -1.49 2.79
CA ASN A 98 20.61 -1.66 4.11
C ASN A 98 22.12 -1.36 4.13
N HIS A 99 22.76 -1.31 2.97
CA HIS A 99 24.19 -0.97 2.81
C HIS A 99 24.40 0.44 2.27
N LEU A 100 23.33 1.17 1.89
CA LEU A 100 23.42 2.58 1.55
C LEU A 100 23.78 3.40 2.77
N LYS A 101 24.52 4.49 2.55
CA LYS A 101 24.70 5.53 3.57
C LYS A 101 23.37 6.23 3.82
N GLU A 102 23.15 6.71 5.04
CA GLU A 102 21.92 7.42 5.42
C GLU A 102 21.62 8.63 4.51
N GLU A 103 22.66 9.35 4.09
CA GLU A 103 22.55 10.50 3.17
C GLU A 103 22.02 10.15 1.77
N ASP A 104 22.19 8.90 1.33
CA ASP A 104 21.76 8.43 0.00
C ASP A 104 20.37 7.78 0.02
N LYS A 105 19.92 7.27 1.17
CA LYS A 105 18.70 6.45 1.30
C LYS A 105 17.45 7.16 0.79
N GLU A 106 17.13 8.32 1.35
CA GLU A 106 15.89 9.05 1.01
C GLU A 106 15.84 9.39 -0.49
N LYS A 107 16.98 9.82 -1.05
CA LYS A 107 17.11 10.14 -2.48
C LYS A 107 16.87 8.90 -3.33
N LYS A 108 17.51 7.77 -2.99
CA LYS A 108 17.41 6.52 -3.74
C LYS A 108 16.01 5.90 -3.69
N LEU A 109 15.36 5.95 -2.52
CA LEU A 109 13.96 5.56 -2.37
C LEU A 109 13.05 6.40 -3.27
N THR A 110 13.21 7.73 -3.23
CA THR A 110 12.42 8.64 -4.09
C THR A 110 12.64 8.37 -5.57
N GLU A 111 13.89 8.21 -6.02
CA GLU A 111 14.23 7.90 -7.41
C GLU A 111 13.61 6.57 -7.86
N ALA A 112 13.65 5.53 -7.02
CA ALA A 112 13.05 4.24 -7.31
C ALA A 112 11.52 4.34 -7.46
N ILE A 113 10.85 5.00 -6.51
CA ILE A 113 9.39 5.18 -6.58
C ILE A 113 9.03 5.97 -7.83
N LEU A 114 9.72 7.06 -8.14
CA LEU A 114 9.46 7.82 -9.36
C LEU A 114 9.72 6.98 -10.62
N ALA A 115 10.73 6.11 -10.65
CA ALA A 115 11.01 5.28 -11.82
C ALA A 115 9.96 4.18 -12.04
N LEU A 116 9.46 3.59 -10.95
CA LEU A 116 8.53 2.46 -10.98
C LEU A 116 7.05 2.89 -11.05
N SER A 117 6.69 4.07 -10.53
CA SER A 117 5.34 4.64 -10.65
C SER A 117 5.11 5.18 -12.06
N ARG A 118 4.68 4.28 -12.97
CA ARG A 118 4.42 4.54 -14.39
C ARG A 118 3.07 4.00 -14.80
N VAL A 119 2.53 4.54 -15.89
CA VAL A 119 1.19 4.20 -16.41
C VAL A 119 1.03 2.72 -16.75
N GLN A 120 2.11 2.04 -17.13
CA GLN A 120 2.08 0.60 -17.41
C GLN A 120 2.40 -0.18 -16.15
N SER A 121 1.36 -0.81 -15.60
CA SER A 121 1.47 -1.71 -14.45
C SER A 121 2.39 -2.87 -14.76
N VAL A 122 3.29 -3.18 -13.83
CA VAL A 122 4.09 -4.40 -13.87
C VAL A 122 4.21 -4.99 -12.47
N GLU A 123 3.43 -6.03 -12.21
CA GLU A 123 3.29 -6.76 -10.94
C GLU A 123 4.58 -6.93 -10.11
N LYS A 124 5.74 -7.12 -10.76
CA LYS A 124 7.04 -7.25 -10.07
C LYS A 124 7.55 -5.96 -9.42
N ASP A 125 6.99 -4.82 -9.80
CA ASP A 125 7.35 -3.51 -9.29
C ASP A 125 6.68 -3.27 -7.92
N ALA A 126 5.50 -3.85 -7.68
CA ALA A 126 4.71 -3.60 -6.48
C ALA A 126 5.44 -3.92 -5.15
N PRO A 127 6.15 -5.05 -4.97
CA PRO A 127 6.90 -5.31 -3.74
C PRO A 127 8.06 -4.32 -3.53
N ILE A 128 8.61 -3.77 -4.60
CA ILE A 128 9.67 -2.75 -4.52
C ILE A 128 9.06 -1.42 -4.10
N LEU A 129 7.93 -1.05 -4.71
CA LEU A 129 7.19 0.16 -4.36
C LEU A 129 6.72 0.13 -2.90
N ASP A 130 6.14 -0.99 -2.45
CA ASP A 130 5.76 -1.21 -1.06
C ASP A 130 6.95 -0.97 -0.11
N PHE A 131 8.06 -1.67 -0.35
CA PHE A 131 9.28 -1.50 0.45
C PHE A 131 9.74 -0.04 0.46
N CYS A 132 9.81 0.60 -0.70
CA CYS A 132 10.34 1.95 -0.80
C CYS A 132 9.43 2.98 -0.11
N VAL A 133 8.12 2.88 -0.28
CA VAL A 133 7.15 3.77 0.36
C VAL A 133 7.14 3.58 1.89
N ASN A 134 7.27 2.34 2.37
CA ASN A 134 7.31 2.05 3.81
C ASN A 134 8.62 2.54 4.47
N LYS A 135 9.69 2.75 3.69
CA LYS A 135 10.98 3.25 4.19
C LYS A 135 11.18 4.76 4.03
N ILE A 136 10.39 5.42 3.19
CA ILE A 136 10.50 6.87 3.01
C ILE A 136 9.97 7.62 4.22
N VAL A 137 10.71 8.62 4.68
CA VAL A 137 10.30 9.42 5.84
C VAL A 137 9.41 10.58 5.39
N ASP A 138 9.82 11.28 4.33
CA ASP A 138 9.11 12.44 3.80
C ASP A 138 8.13 12.06 2.68
N LYS A 139 7.02 11.42 3.10
CA LYS A 139 5.90 11.04 2.22
C LYS A 139 5.25 12.26 1.54
N ASP A 140 5.29 13.45 2.15
CA ASP A 140 4.70 14.65 1.57
C ASP A 140 5.48 15.13 0.34
N THR A 141 6.80 15.29 0.48
CA THR A 141 7.68 15.64 -0.65
C THR A 141 7.60 14.59 -1.76
N LEU A 142 7.45 13.30 -1.42
CA LEU A 142 7.24 12.25 -2.40
C LEU A 142 5.96 12.47 -3.22
N LEU A 143 4.83 12.71 -2.56
CA LEU A 143 3.53 12.94 -3.22
C LEU A 143 3.58 14.18 -4.11
N GLN A 144 4.25 15.25 -3.68
CA GLN A 144 4.47 16.44 -4.50
C GLN A 144 5.33 16.17 -5.74
N LYS A 145 6.38 15.34 -5.63
CA LYS A 145 7.19 14.94 -6.80
C LYS A 145 6.40 14.04 -7.76
N LEU A 146 5.55 13.16 -7.23
CA LEU A 146 4.70 12.29 -8.04
C LEU A 146 3.60 13.06 -8.76
N SER A 147 3.04 14.13 -8.16
CA SER A 147 2.00 14.95 -8.80
C SER A 147 2.52 15.75 -10.00
N GLN A 148 3.83 16.00 -10.06
CA GLN A 148 4.48 16.62 -11.23
C GLN A 148 4.61 15.66 -12.42
N LYS A 149 4.40 14.35 -12.22
CA LYS A 149 4.41 13.35 -13.28
C LYS A 149 2.99 13.10 -13.78
N ASP A 150 2.85 12.87 -15.09
CA ASP A 150 1.57 12.46 -15.68
C ASP A 150 1.07 11.18 -14.99
N LYS A 151 -0.08 11.29 -14.32
CA LYS A 151 -0.70 10.24 -13.50
C LYS A 151 0.24 9.60 -12.46
N GLY A 152 1.27 10.30 -11.98
CA GLY A 152 2.31 9.69 -11.14
C GLY A 152 1.77 9.13 -9.82
N VAL A 153 0.88 9.88 -9.16
CA VAL A 153 0.24 9.47 -7.89
C VAL A 153 -0.73 8.31 -8.12
N TYR A 154 -1.63 8.43 -9.11
CA TYR A 154 -2.56 7.34 -9.43
C TYR A 154 -1.82 6.06 -9.87
N SER A 155 -0.75 6.17 -10.66
CA SER A 155 0.01 5.00 -11.12
C SER A 155 0.66 4.24 -9.96
N LEU A 156 1.16 4.97 -8.94
CA LEU A 156 1.65 4.35 -7.71
C LEU A 156 0.53 3.58 -7.00
N PHE A 157 -0.60 4.24 -6.78
CA PHE A 157 -1.74 3.61 -6.10
C PHE A 157 -2.29 2.42 -6.87
N ALA A 158 -2.42 2.52 -8.19
CA ALA A 158 -2.93 1.45 -9.04
C ALA A 158 -2.08 0.18 -8.90
N GLU A 159 -0.75 0.30 -9.00
CA GLU A 159 0.17 -0.83 -8.86
C GLU A 159 0.08 -1.49 -7.47
N LEU A 160 0.02 -0.67 -6.41
CA LEU A 160 -0.11 -1.16 -5.04
C LEU A 160 -1.48 -1.81 -4.77
N ILE A 161 -2.57 -1.23 -5.30
CA ILE A 161 -3.93 -1.74 -5.17
C ILE A 161 -4.07 -3.08 -5.91
N GLU A 162 -3.63 -3.14 -7.18
CA GLU A 162 -3.69 -4.36 -7.99
C GLU A 162 -2.94 -5.53 -7.33
N SER A 163 -1.86 -5.21 -6.60
CA SER A 163 -1.06 -6.19 -5.85
C SER A 163 -1.46 -6.33 -4.37
N CYS A 164 -2.57 -5.72 -3.96
CA CYS A 164 -3.17 -5.82 -2.61
C CYS A 164 -2.31 -5.27 -1.45
N PHE A 165 -1.40 -4.33 -1.70
CA PHE A 165 -0.63 -3.62 -0.66
C PHE A 165 -1.47 -2.50 0.00
N PHE A 166 -2.63 -2.86 0.57
CA PHE A 166 -3.60 -1.91 1.11
C PHE A 166 -3.09 -1.10 2.31
N ASP A 167 -2.25 -1.69 3.16
CA ASP A 167 -1.68 -0.97 4.32
C ASP A 167 -0.80 0.20 3.85
N THR A 168 0.00 0.01 2.80
CA THR A 168 0.83 1.07 2.24
C THR A 168 0.01 2.14 1.51
N VAL A 169 -1.06 1.73 0.83
CA VAL A 169 -2.04 2.68 0.25
C VAL A 169 -2.69 3.51 1.36
N HIS A 170 -3.15 2.88 2.43
CA HIS A 170 -3.74 3.52 3.60
C HIS A 170 -2.78 4.53 4.22
N ASP A 171 -1.53 4.16 4.42
CA ASP A 171 -0.48 5.04 4.95
C ASP A 171 -0.29 6.32 4.12
N LEU A 172 -0.30 6.20 2.79
CA LEU A 172 -0.21 7.33 1.87
C LEU A 172 -1.49 8.18 1.89
N VAL A 173 -2.67 7.54 1.88
CA VAL A 173 -3.98 8.22 1.97
C VAL A 173 -4.07 9.00 3.27
N GLN A 174 -3.65 8.44 4.40
CA GLN A 174 -3.62 9.11 5.70
C GLN A 174 -2.71 10.34 5.69
N CYS A 175 -1.51 10.21 5.11
CA CYS A 175 -0.60 11.34 4.96
C CYS A 175 -1.19 12.46 4.11
N TRP A 176 -2.02 12.13 3.12
CA TRP A 176 -2.60 13.11 2.22
C TRP A 176 -3.91 13.73 2.74
N CYS A 177 -4.80 12.92 3.32
CA CYS A 177 -6.13 13.34 3.77
C CYS A 177 -6.10 14.04 5.13
N TYR A 178 -5.16 13.68 6.01
CA TYR A 178 -5.24 14.05 7.43
C TYR A 178 -3.97 14.68 8.02
N LYS A 179 -2.80 14.53 7.40
CA LYS A 179 -1.72 15.47 7.70
C LYS A 179 -2.05 16.75 6.96
N GLU A 180 -2.10 17.86 7.70
CA GLU A 180 -1.92 19.17 7.09
C GLU A 180 -0.61 19.08 6.30
N VAL A 181 -0.69 18.86 4.99
CA VAL A 181 0.42 19.05 4.06
C VAL A 181 0.95 20.43 4.41
N SER A 182 2.07 20.44 5.11
CA SER A 182 2.50 21.57 5.93
C SER A 182 2.62 22.79 5.03
N ALA A 183 1.74 23.77 5.27
CA ALA A 183 1.97 25.19 5.05
C ALA A 183 2.91 25.51 3.85
N GLY A 184 2.41 25.28 2.64
CA GLY A 184 3.20 25.44 1.41
C GLY A 184 2.42 25.86 0.18
N GLY A 185 1.31 26.60 0.34
CA GLY A 185 0.59 27.29 -0.74
C GLY A 185 -0.16 26.38 -1.73
N ASP A 186 -1.43 26.72 -2.01
CA ASP A 186 -2.17 26.53 -3.29
C ASP A 186 -2.06 25.21 -4.09
N HIS A 187 -1.53 24.13 -3.51
CA HIS A 187 -1.11 22.93 -4.27
C HIS A 187 -1.76 21.62 -3.81
N SER A 188 -2.48 21.61 -2.68
CA SER A 188 -3.26 20.43 -2.27
C SER A 188 -4.39 20.10 -3.25
N GLU A 189 -4.92 21.11 -3.96
CA GLU A 189 -5.92 20.93 -5.04
C GLU A 189 -5.35 20.30 -6.33
N LYS A 190 -4.02 20.12 -6.45
CA LYS A 190 -3.37 19.64 -7.69
C LYS A 190 -2.73 18.25 -7.61
N ILE A 191 -2.73 17.59 -6.45
CA ILE A 191 -2.08 16.28 -6.30
C ILE A 191 -2.86 15.18 -7.02
N PHE A 192 -4.18 15.33 -7.13
CA PHE A 192 -5.08 14.31 -7.67
C PHE A 192 -6.19 14.96 -8.46
N SER A 193 -6.42 14.50 -9.69
CA SER A 193 -7.51 14.99 -10.52
C SER A 193 -8.83 14.30 -10.18
N GLN A 194 -9.95 14.89 -10.63
CA GLN A 194 -11.28 14.23 -10.57
C GLN A 194 -11.25 12.81 -11.16
N ARG A 195 -10.53 12.63 -12.26
CA ARG A 195 -10.43 11.35 -12.95
C ARG A 195 -9.65 10.34 -12.11
N ASP A 196 -8.58 10.77 -11.45
CA ASP A 196 -7.80 9.91 -10.57
C ASP A 196 -8.61 9.46 -9.35
N TYR A 197 -9.48 10.34 -8.83
CA TYR A 197 -10.46 10.01 -7.79
C TYR A 197 -11.39 8.87 -8.19
N GLU A 198 -12.01 8.99 -9.36
CA GLU A 198 -12.91 7.96 -9.89
C GLU A 198 -12.20 6.64 -10.16
N LEU A 199 -10.99 6.72 -10.74
CA LEU A 199 -10.18 5.54 -11.04
C LEU A 199 -9.69 4.84 -9.77
N PHE A 200 -9.30 5.59 -8.74
CA PHE A 200 -8.85 5.02 -7.47
C PHE A 200 -9.96 4.25 -6.77
N LEU A 201 -11.16 4.83 -6.67
CA LEU A 201 -12.31 4.13 -6.10
C LEU A 201 -12.65 2.88 -6.91
N SER A 202 -12.62 2.97 -8.24
CA SER A 202 -12.89 1.85 -9.14
C SER A 202 -11.86 0.73 -8.99
N SER A 203 -10.57 1.07 -8.87
CA SER A 203 -9.50 0.08 -8.65
C SER A 203 -9.66 -0.65 -7.31
N LEU A 204 -10.03 0.07 -6.24
CA LEU A 204 -10.28 -0.54 -4.93
C LEU A 204 -11.50 -1.46 -4.96
N SER A 205 -12.62 -1.02 -5.56
CA SER A 205 -13.86 -1.80 -5.58
C SER A 205 -13.77 -3.03 -6.49
N ASP A 206 -13.01 -2.97 -7.58
CA ASP A 206 -12.72 -4.12 -8.43
C ASP A 206 -11.80 -5.13 -7.72
N THR A 207 -10.73 -4.63 -7.07
CA THR A 207 -9.80 -5.48 -6.31
C THR A 207 -10.49 -6.15 -5.12
N MET A 208 -11.40 -5.44 -4.44
CA MET A 208 -12.25 -5.98 -3.36
C MET A 208 -13.04 -7.22 -3.83
N LEU A 209 -13.60 -7.20 -5.05
CA LEU A 209 -14.35 -8.35 -5.57
C LEU A 209 -13.44 -9.51 -5.96
N LYS A 210 -12.29 -9.21 -6.59
CA LYS A 210 -11.27 -10.20 -6.98
C LYS A 210 -10.57 -10.86 -5.78
N ASN A 211 -10.43 -10.14 -4.67
CA ASN A 211 -9.76 -10.60 -3.45
C ASN A 211 -10.71 -10.54 -2.25
N PRO A 212 -11.71 -11.46 -2.19
CA PRO A 212 -12.74 -11.51 -1.15
C PRO A 212 -12.21 -11.40 0.29
N GLU A 213 -11.12 -12.08 0.59
CA GLU A 213 -10.49 -12.12 1.92
C GLU A 213 -10.00 -10.75 2.40
N LEU A 214 -9.72 -9.83 1.47
CA LEU A 214 -9.25 -8.47 1.76
C LEU A 214 -10.35 -7.42 1.56
N SER A 215 -11.60 -7.86 1.38
CA SER A 215 -12.73 -6.97 1.07
C SER A 215 -12.97 -5.93 2.17
N VAL A 216 -12.79 -6.30 3.44
CA VAL A 216 -12.93 -5.38 4.58
C VAL A 216 -11.89 -4.26 4.53
N GLN A 217 -10.64 -4.58 4.22
CA GLN A 217 -9.56 -3.57 4.11
C GLN A 217 -9.80 -2.64 2.92
N ALA A 218 -10.14 -3.18 1.75
CA ALA A 218 -10.45 -2.39 0.58
C ALA A 218 -11.67 -1.47 0.79
N ARG A 219 -12.73 -1.97 1.45
CA ARG A 219 -13.90 -1.18 1.84
C ARG A 219 -13.55 -0.06 2.80
N SER A 220 -12.75 -0.35 3.83
CA SER A 220 -12.30 0.66 4.78
C SER A 220 -11.56 1.80 4.06
N LEU A 221 -10.69 1.47 3.10
CA LEU A 221 -10.00 2.46 2.26
C LEU A 221 -10.96 3.27 1.39
N ILE A 222 -11.94 2.61 0.74
CA ILE A 222 -12.99 3.29 -0.04
C ILE A 222 -13.71 4.31 0.83
N MET A 223 -14.14 3.90 2.03
CA MET A 223 -14.91 4.75 2.94
C MET A 223 -14.08 5.90 3.51
N GLU A 224 -12.84 5.66 3.90
CA GLU A 224 -11.94 6.72 4.35
C GLU A 224 -11.73 7.77 3.26
N PHE A 225 -11.47 7.32 2.04
CA PHE A 225 -11.27 8.20 0.90
C PHE A 225 -12.56 8.93 0.50
N TRP A 226 -13.71 8.26 0.64
CA TRP A 226 -15.03 8.85 0.42
C TRP A 226 -15.37 9.91 1.47
N GLU A 227 -15.05 9.67 2.74
CA GLU A 227 -15.41 10.57 3.84
C GLU A 227 -14.44 11.75 3.99
N CYS A 228 -13.29 11.70 3.34
CA CYS A 228 -12.28 12.74 3.35
C CYS A 228 -12.85 14.13 2.95
N GLY A 229 -12.78 15.07 3.89
CA GLY A 229 -13.35 16.42 3.73
C GLY A 229 -12.65 17.27 2.66
N SER A 230 -11.35 17.07 2.44
CA SER A 230 -10.60 17.79 1.39
C SER A 230 -11.00 17.37 -0.03
N LEU A 231 -11.66 16.22 -0.18
CA LEU A 231 -12.11 15.67 -1.46
C LEU A 231 -13.61 15.89 -1.71
N TYR A 232 -14.27 16.77 -0.93
CA TYR A 232 -15.72 17.01 -1.03
C TYR A 232 -16.18 17.35 -2.46
N GLN A 233 -15.44 18.20 -3.18
CA GLN A 233 -15.80 18.57 -4.56
C GLN A 233 -15.68 17.38 -5.50
N TYR A 234 -14.68 16.51 -5.31
CA TYR A 234 -14.50 15.32 -6.13
C TYR A 234 -15.58 14.28 -5.88
N ARG A 235 -15.93 14.08 -4.60
CA ARG A 235 -17.05 13.25 -4.19
C ARG A 235 -18.37 13.74 -4.79
N LYS A 236 -18.61 15.06 -4.77
CA LYS A 236 -19.79 15.68 -5.37
C LYS A 236 -19.82 15.47 -6.88
N ALA A 237 -18.70 15.66 -7.58
CA ALA A 237 -18.63 15.42 -9.02
C ALA A 237 -18.84 13.93 -9.39
N ALA A 238 -18.31 13.02 -8.57
CA ALA A 238 -18.39 11.57 -8.77
C ALA A 238 -19.83 11.01 -8.77
N VAL A 239 -20.76 11.65 -8.05
CA VAL A 239 -22.18 11.27 -8.00
C VAL A 239 -23.09 12.08 -8.91
N ASN A 240 -22.54 13.07 -9.62
CA ASN A 240 -23.33 13.91 -10.51
C ASN A 240 -23.72 13.10 -11.76
N THR A 241 -24.98 13.22 -12.17
CA THR A 241 -25.56 12.52 -13.32
C THR A 241 -25.41 13.29 -14.64
N SER A 242 -24.36 14.11 -14.77
CA SER A 242 -24.09 14.84 -16.01
C SER A 242 -23.88 13.86 -17.17
N ASN A 243 -24.45 14.17 -18.33
CA ASN A 243 -24.38 13.33 -19.54
C ASN A 243 -24.98 11.91 -19.41
N TYR A 244 -25.99 11.72 -18.55
CA TYR A 244 -26.65 10.41 -18.33
C TYR A 244 -25.67 9.31 -17.87
N THR A 245 -24.59 9.72 -17.20
CA THR A 245 -23.58 8.86 -16.59
C THR A 245 -23.40 9.25 -15.13
N VAL A 246 -23.12 8.26 -14.28
CA VAL A 246 -22.61 8.49 -12.93
C VAL A 246 -21.19 7.96 -12.92
N PRO A 247 -20.16 8.81 -12.77
CA PRO A 247 -18.77 8.37 -12.85
C PRO A 247 -18.43 7.19 -11.93
N THR A 248 -19.04 7.13 -10.74
CA THR A 248 -18.84 6.03 -9.78
C THR A 248 -19.93 4.96 -9.82
N SER A 249 -20.74 4.85 -10.88
CA SER A 249 -21.78 3.80 -10.94
C SER A 249 -21.21 2.39 -10.75
N GLY A 250 -20.02 2.14 -11.31
CA GLY A 250 -19.31 0.87 -11.14
C GLY A 250 -18.96 0.57 -9.69
N VAL A 251 -18.49 1.58 -8.94
CA VAL A 251 -18.15 1.46 -7.51
C VAL A 251 -19.39 1.07 -6.71
N PHE A 252 -20.53 1.75 -6.92
CA PHE A 252 -21.79 1.38 -6.28
C PHE A 252 -22.22 -0.05 -6.62
N ALA A 253 -22.12 -0.41 -7.89
CA ALA A 253 -22.47 -1.75 -8.33
C ALA A 253 -21.60 -2.81 -7.65
N GLU A 254 -20.29 -2.57 -7.53
CA GLU A 254 -19.34 -3.49 -6.93
C GLU A 254 -19.51 -3.60 -5.41
N LEU A 255 -19.81 -2.51 -4.71
CA LEU A 255 -20.16 -2.53 -3.29
C LEU A 255 -21.46 -3.32 -3.03
N ILE A 256 -22.49 -3.15 -3.86
CA ILE A 256 -23.75 -3.90 -3.74
C ILE A 256 -23.54 -5.39 -4.02
N VAL A 257 -22.71 -5.71 -5.02
CA VAL A 257 -22.33 -7.10 -5.29
C VAL A 257 -21.59 -7.68 -4.09
N ASN A 258 -20.64 -6.93 -3.50
CA ASN A 258 -19.94 -7.39 -2.31
C ASN A 258 -20.89 -7.62 -1.13
N TRP A 259 -21.82 -6.69 -0.88
CA TRP A 259 -22.82 -6.83 0.19
C TRP A 259 -23.67 -8.09 0.07
N ARG A 260 -23.99 -8.50 -1.17
CA ARG A 260 -24.85 -9.67 -1.45
C ARG A 260 -24.08 -10.91 -1.89
N ARG A 261 -22.75 -10.90 -1.81
CA ARG A 261 -21.95 -12.08 -2.16
C ARG A 261 -22.10 -13.14 -1.07
N GLU A 262 -22.22 -14.38 -1.51
CA GLU A 262 -22.46 -15.54 -0.64
C GLU A 262 -21.29 -16.53 -0.65
N ASP A 263 -20.28 -16.29 -1.49
CA ASP A 263 -19.05 -17.07 -1.58
C ASP A 263 -18.10 -16.82 -0.38
N ILE A 264 -18.35 -15.77 0.40
CA ILE A 264 -17.68 -15.49 1.68
C ILE A 264 -18.71 -15.57 2.80
N TYR A 265 -18.33 -16.20 3.91
CA TYR A 265 -19.09 -16.05 5.15
C TYR A 265 -18.92 -14.63 5.70
N LYS A 266 -20.05 -13.94 5.90
CA LYS A 266 -20.12 -12.64 6.57
C LYS A 266 -21.07 -12.74 7.74
N THR A 267 -20.65 -12.22 8.89
CA THR A 267 -21.53 -12.05 10.05
C THR A 267 -22.66 -11.08 9.70
N ASP A 268 -23.76 -11.15 10.44
CA ASP A 268 -24.87 -10.21 10.23
C ASP A 268 -24.44 -8.77 10.58
N GLU A 269 -23.54 -8.60 11.55
CA GLU A 269 -22.92 -7.31 11.89
C GLU A 269 -22.14 -6.73 10.69
N GLU A 270 -21.29 -7.54 10.04
CA GLU A 270 -20.57 -7.10 8.85
C GLU A 270 -21.52 -6.69 7.73
N LYS A 271 -22.55 -7.49 7.43
CA LYS A 271 -23.53 -7.17 6.39
C LYS A 271 -24.26 -5.85 6.65
N GLU A 272 -24.61 -5.57 7.91
CA GLU A 272 -25.25 -4.31 8.30
C GLU A 272 -24.28 -3.12 8.18
N ILE A 273 -23.00 -3.31 8.51
CA ILE A 273 -21.96 -2.29 8.28
C ILE A 273 -21.84 -1.99 6.77
N GLU A 274 -21.74 -3.02 5.92
CA GLU A 274 -21.60 -2.81 4.47
C GLU A 274 -22.82 -2.08 3.89
N LYS A 275 -24.01 -2.51 4.31
CA LYS A 275 -25.27 -1.90 3.91
C LYS A 275 -25.32 -0.42 4.29
N LYS A 276 -24.94 -0.09 5.52
CA LYS A 276 -24.94 1.29 6.03
C LYS A 276 -23.99 2.18 5.23
N GLU A 277 -22.79 1.72 4.94
CA GLU A 277 -21.82 2.47 4.14
C GLU A 277 -22.35 2.76 2.72
N ILE A 278 -22.98 1.78 2.07
CA ILE A 278 -23.60 1.98 0.75
C ILE A 278 -24.74 3.01 0.85
N LEU A 279 -25.58 2.92 1.88
CA LEU A 279 -26.65 3.88 2.13
C LEU A 279 -26.10 5.29 2.39
N ASP A 280 -25.01 5.43 3.12
CA ASP A 280 -24.36 6.71 3.40
C ASP A 280 -23.86 7.36 2.09
N MET A 281 -23.23 6.57 1.19
CA MET A 281 -22.83 7.05 -0.14
C MET A 281 -24.02 7.46 -1.02
N MET A 282 -25.10 6.67 -1.00
CA MET A 282 -26.33 6.98 -1.76
C MET A 282 -27.06 8.21 -1.19
N SER A 283 -27.09 8.37 0.13
CA SER A 283 -27.65 9.55 0.80
C SER A 283 -26.89 10.79 0.37
N PHE A 284 -25.56 10.73 0.32
CA PHE A 284 -24.76 11.85 -0.15
C PHE A 284 -25.13 12.29 -1.58
N ALA A 285 -25.39 11.34 -2.49
CA ALA A 285 -25.85 11.65 -3.85
C ALA A 285 -27.22 12.33 -3.86
N LYS A 286 -28.14 11.85 -3.02
CA LYS A 286 -29.48 12.44 -2.83
C LYS A 286 -29.40 13.87 -2.30
N ASP A 287 -28.56 14.10 -1.29
CA ASP A 287 -28.42 15.40 -0.64
C ASP A 287 -27.75 16.42 -1.57
N CYS A 288 -26.81 15.99 -2.41
CA CYS A 288 -26.13 16.87 -3.35
C CYS A 288 -26.97 17.23 -4.59
N PHE A 289 -27.81 16.32 -5.07
CA PHE A 289 -28.58 16.47 -6.31
C PHE A 289 -30.00 15.87 -6.18
N PRO A 290 -30.85 16.39 -5.29
CA PRO A 290 -32.18 15.82 -5.04
C PRO A 290 -33.04 15.79 -6.32
N GLU A 291 -32.92 16.81 -7.17
CA GLU A 291 -33.64 16.91 -8.44
C GLU A 291 -33.21 15.89 -9.49
N LYS A 292 -32.01 15.33 -9.36
CA LYS A 292 -31.47 14.32 -10.29
C LYS A 292 -31.44 12.92 -9.68
N PHE A 293 -31.92 12.76 -8.45
CA PHE A 293 -31.77 11.50 -7.71
C PHE A 293 -32.54 10.34 -8.38
N GLU A 294 -33.71 10.59 -8.96
CA GLU A 294 -34.42 9.57 -9.74
C GLU A 294 -33.64 9.07 -10.96
N LEU A 295 -32.91 9.98 -11.62
CA LEU A 295 -32.02 9.59 -12.71
C LEU A 295 -30.83 8.77 -12.18
N PHE A 296 -30.24 9.19 -11.06
CA PHE A 296 -29.17 8.45 -10.38
C PHE A 296 -29.57 7.01 -10.09
N LYS A 297 -30.73 6.78 -9.45
CA LYS A 297 -31.27 5.44 -9.16
C LYS A 297 -31.33 4.56 -10.41
N LYS A 298 -31.92 5.08 -11.49
CA LYS A 298 -32.06 4.36 -12.76
C LYS A 298 -30.70 3.97 -13.35
N LEU A 299 -29.70 4.85 -13.25
CA LEU A 299 -28.36 4.58 -13.78
C LEU A 299 -27.62 3.50 -12.98
N ILE A 300 -27.72 3.50 -11.65
CA ILE A 300 -27.14 2.44 -10.79
C ILE A 300 -27.80 1.09 -11.07
N ILE A 301 -29.13 1.03 -11.11
CA ILE A 301 -29.88 -0.20 -11.40
C ILE A 301 -29.52 -0.74 -12.80
N ARG A 302 -29.45 0.16 -13.79
CA ARG A 302 -29.06 -0.21 -15.17
C ARG A 302 -27.67 -0.83 -15.21
N ASP A 303 -26.69 -0.22 -14.54
CA ASP A 303 -25.32 -0.74 -14.50
C ASP A 303 -25.22 -2.12 -13.83
N LEU A 304 -25.99 -2.33 -12.75
CA LEU A 304 -26.11 -3.63 -12.09
C LEU A 304 -26.73 -4.71 -12.99
N ARG A 305 -27.63 -4.35 -13.90
CA ARG A 305 -28.28 -5.31 -14.81
C ARG A 305 -27.45 -5.62 -16.06
N LEU A 306 -26.67 -4.67 -16.56
CA LEU A 306 -25.96 -4.80 -17.85
C LEU A 306 -24.55 -5.41 -17.73
N CYS A 307 -23.87 -5.23 -16.60
CA CYS A 307 -22.45 -5.58 -16.48
C CYS A 307 -22.26 -6.93 -15.78
N GLY A 308 -21.65 -7.90 -16.47
CA GLY A 308 -21.07 -9.08 -15.83
C GLY A 308 -19.90 -8.65 -14.95
N ARG A 309 -19.94 -9.00 -13.66
CA ARG A 309 -18.94 -8.60 -12.66
C ARG A 309 -18.52 -9.81 -11.84
N GLU A 310 -17.29 -9.80 -11.35
CA GLU A 310 -16.80 -10.80 -10.40
C GLU A 310 -17.74 -10.87 -9.18
N GLY A 311 -17.95 -12.06 -8.62
CA GLY A 311 -18.86 -12.27 -7.49
C GLY A 311 -20.37 -12.21 -7.81
N LYS A 312 -20.77 -11.85 -9.04
CA LYS A 312 -22.19 -11.97 -9.44
C LYS A 312 -22.59 -13.42 -9.70
N ARG A 313 -23.72 -13.83 -9.14
CA ARG A 313 -24.37 -15.09 -9.49
C ARG A 313 -25.16 -15.00 -10.79
N VAL A 314 -25.13 -16.09 -11.55
CA VAL A 314 -25.98 -16.28 -12.74
C VAL A 314 -27.44 -16.29 -12.30
N ASN A 315 -28.32 -15.64 -13.08
CA ASN A 315 -29.76 -15.55 -12.85
C ASN A 315 -30.21 -14.79 -11.59
N VAL A 316 -29.34 -13.97 -10.99
CA VAL A 316 -29.73 -13.05 -9.91
C VAL A 316 -29.82 -11.62 -10.46
N ASP A 317 -30.98 -10.97 -10.30
CA ASP A 317 -31.12 -9.53 -10.63
C ASP A 317 -30.60 -8.69 -9.46
N TYR A 318 -29.32 -8.32 -9.52
CA TYR A 318 -28.72 -7.42 -8.53
C TYR A 318 -29.37 -6.03 -8.52
N GLY A 319 -30.12 -5.65 -9.55
CA GLY A 319 -30.93 -4.42 -9.55
C GLY A 319 -31.96 -4.39 -8.43
N LEU A 320 -32.52 -5.55 -8.04
CA LEU A 320 -33.48 -5.63 -6.92
C LEU A 320 -32.84 -5.24 -5.58
N PHE A 321 -31.55 -5.51 -5.40
CA PHE A 321 -30.82 -5.13 -4.19
C PHE A 321 -30.57 -3.62 -4.13
N ALA A 322 -30.34 -2.97 -5.27
CA ALA A 322 -30.30 -1.51 -5.31
C ALA A 322 -31.68 -0.89 -5.02
N GLU A 323 -32.76 -1.47 -5.56
CA GLU A 323 -34.14 -1.03 -5.29
C GLU A 323 -34.50 -1.16 -3.80
N GLU A 324 -34.04 -2.23 -3.13
CA GLU A 324 -34.15 -2.41 -1.67
C GLU A 324 -33.45 -1.28 -0.90
N LEU A 325 -32.19 -0.99 -1.24
CA LEU A 325 -31.41 0.10 -0.61
C LEU A 325 -32.07 1.47 -0.82
N PHE A 326 -32.56 1.77 -2.03
CA PHE A 326 -33.26 3.03 -2.29
C PHE A 326 -34.58 3.14 -1.52
N SER A 327 -35.32 2.04 -1.41
CA SER A 327 -36.56 1.99 -0.62
C SER A 327 -36.30 2.23 0.87
N GLU A 328 -35.18 1.71 1.39
CA GLU A 328 -34.76 1.96 2.77
C GLU A 328 -34.39 3.42 2.99
N LEU A 329 -33.60 4.01 2.09
CA LEU A 329 -33.20 5.42 2.15
C LEU A 329 -34.42 6.36 2.18
N GLU A 330 -35.54 5.98 1.54
CA GLU A 330 -36.79 6.75 1.58
C GLU A 330 -37.56 6.60 2.89
N LYS A 331 -37.56 5.41 3.49
CA LYS A 331 -38.24 5.13 4.77
C LYS A 331 -37.60 5.89 5.93
N THR A 332 -36.30 6.12 5.90
CA THR A 332 -35.56 6.85 6.95
C THR A 332 -35.91 8.35 7.02
N ILE A 333 -36.72 8.88 6.07
CA ILE A 333 -37.00 10.32 5.91
C ILE A 333 -38.46 10.71 6.24
N LEU A 334 -39.31 9.78 6.67
CA LEU A 334 -40.64 10.17 7.16
C LEU A 334 -40.52 11.03 8.45
N PRO A 335 -41.05 12.26 8.49
CA PRO A 335 -40.81 13.19 9.60
C PRO A 335 -41.70 12.89 10.81
N PRO A 336 -41.30 13.24 12.05
CA PRO A 336 -42.26 13.66 13.05
C PRO A 336 -42.72 15.08 12.66
N GLY A 337 -43.96 15.26 12.19
CA GLY A 337 -44.51 16.60 11.90
C GLY A 337 -44.85 17.40 13.15
N PRO A 338 -45.53 18.57 13.05
CA PRO A 338 -45.44 19.64 12.06
C PRO A 338 -44.66 20.88 12.59
N VAL A 339 -44.15 21.66 11.63
CA VAL A 339 -43.72 23.06 11.60
C VAL A 339 -43.67 23.85 12.92
N GLY A 340 -42.45 24.24 13.31
CA GLY A 340 -42.15 25.44 14.09
C GLY A 340 -40.98 26.18 13.43
N ASP A 341 -41.21 27.42 13.02
CA ASP A 341 -40.27 28.28 12.30
C ASP A 341 -38.94 28.47 13.04
N GLY A 342 -37.82 28.27 12.34
CA GLY A 342 -36.49 28.66 12.80
C GLY A 342 -35.36 28.31 11.81
N PRO A 343 -34.29 29.14 11.67
CA PRO A 343 -33.48 29.21 10.45
C PRO A 343 -32.42 28.10 10.33
N CYS A 344 -32.15 27.70 9.09
CA CYS A 344 -31.03 26.83 8.69
C CYS A 344 -29.66 27.35 9.15
N SER A 345 -29.11 26.73 10.18
CA SER A 345 -27.65 26.61 10.36
C SER A 345 -27.39 25.45 11.31
N ASN A 346 -26.72 24.39 10.83
CA ASN A 346 -25.88 23.50 11.64
C ASN A 346 -25.19 22.43 10.75
N LEU A 347 -24.29 22.87 9.87
CA LEU A 347 -23.14 22.06 9.46
C LEU A 347 -21.98 22.34 10.43
N ARG A 348 -22.10 21.84 11.66
CA ARG A 348 -20.98 21.68 12.60
C ARG A 348 -21.47 20.86 13.78
N SER A 349 -21.02 19.61 13.89
CA SER A 349 -20.76 18.85 15.13
C SER A 349 -20.88 17.34 14.88
N ARG A 350 -19.86 16.73 14.28
CA ARG A 350 -19.54 15.32 14.52
C ARG A 350 -18.02 15.14 14.52
N SER A 351 -17.40 15.79 15.49
CA SER A 351 -16.00 15.56 15.86
C SER A 351 -15.86 15.94 17.33
N LYS A 352 -16.24 15.01 18.22
CA LYS A 352 -15.82 14.88 19.63
C LYS A 352 -16.55 13.71 20.28
N ALA A 353 -15.97 12.51 20.16
CA ALA A 353 -16.18 11.42 21.10
C ALA A 353 -15.09 10.36 20.91
N HIS A 354 -13.90 10.60 21.47
CA HIS A 354 -13.10 9.61 22.18
C HIS A 354 -11.90 10.30 22.82
N GLY A 355 -12.19 10.99 23.92
CA GLY A 355 -11.17 11.43 24.87
C GLY A 355 -10.83 10.28 25.82
N SER A 356 -9.57 9.84 25.72
CA SER A 356 -8.77 9.11 26.72
C SER A 356 -9.30 9.24 28.15
N LYS A 357 -9.77 8.13 28.74
CA LYS A 357 -9.84 7.97 30.20
C LYS A 357 -8.61 7.19 30.66
N LYS A 358 -7.67 7.91 31.28
CA LYS A 358 -6.71 7.37 32.23
C LYS A 358 -7.49 6.72 33.37
N THR A 359 -7.31 5.42 33.56
CA THR A 359 -7.75 4.72 34.76
C THR A 359 -6.54 4.59 35.68
N THR A 360 -6.48 5.47 36.68
CA THR A 360 -5.62 5.31 37.86
C THR A 360 -6.35 4.36 38.81
N LEU A 361 -5.72 3.24 39.19
CA LEU A 361 -6.20 2.37 40.28
C LEU A 361 -5.40 2.68 41.57
N PRO A 362 -6.03 2.53 42.75
CA PRO A 362 -5.46 2.98 44.02
C PRO A 362 -4.53 1.95 44.67
N VAL A 363 -3.67 2.49 45.52
CA VAL A 363 -2.81 1.82 46.52
C VAL A 363 -3.70 1.33 47.67
N ASP A 364 -3.60 0.05 48.08
CA ASP A 364 -3.09 -0.31 49.42
C ASP A 364 -2.90 -1.82 49.65
N ASP A 365 -1.97 -2.09 50.57
CA ASP A 365 -1.71 -3.28 51.41
C ASP A 365 -1.09 -4.58 50.83
N SER A 366 0.19 -4.76 51.21
CA SER A 366 0.94 -6.04 51.24
C SER A 366 0.55 -6.87 52.48
N PRO A 367 0.85 -8.19 52.51
CA PRO A 367 2.12 -8.60 53.14
C PRO A 367 2.85 -9.81 52.52
N GLN A 368 4.19 -9.69 52.53
CA GLN A 368 5.27 -10.68 52.78
C GLN A 368 5.29 -12.09 52.12
N SER A 369 6.35 -12.37 51.34
CA SER A 369 7.46 -13.27 51.75
C SER A 369 8.63 -13.37 50.73
N GLU A 370 9.83 -13.13 51.27
CA GLU A 370 11.16 -13.71 51.01
C GLU A 370 11.57 -14.23 49.62
N LEU A 371 12.64 -13.67 49.02
CA LEU A 371 14.02 -14.18 49.16
C LEU A 371 15.03 -13.41 48.27
N GLY A 372 16.11 -12.93 48.90
CA GLY A 372 17.47 -12.96 48.34
C GLY A 372 17.93 -11.87 47.35
N THR A 373 18.41 -10.75 47.90
CA THR A 373 19.53 -9.95 47.34
C THR A 373 20.87 -10.72 47.58
N PRO A 374 22.09 -10.25 47.19
CA PRO A 374 22.50 -8.89 46.77
C PRO A 374 23.50 -8.88 45.58
N SER A 375 23.88 -7.77 44.95
CA SER A 375 24.80 -6.77 45.53
C SER A 375 25.21 -5.72 44.49
N VAL A 376 25.21 -4.43 44.92
CA VAL A 376 26.31 -3.44 44.86
C VAL A 376 26.67 -2.89 43.46
N SER A 377 26.86 -1.60 43.18
CA SER A 377 26.67 -0.28 43.82
C SER A 377 27.28 0.77 42.87
N GLY A 378 26.93 2.06 43.02
CA GLY A 378 27.76 3.18 42.55
C GLY A 378 27.04 4.12 41.58
N VAL A 379 26.15 5.02 42.04
CA VAL A 379 26.46 6.38 42.53
C VAL A 379 27.07 7.29 41.46
N SER A 380 26.28 8.25 40.93
CA SER A 380 26.46 9.69 41.17
C SER A 380 25.67 10.57 40.18
N SER A 381 24.59 11.16 40.72
CA SER A 381 24.17 12.58 40.65
C SER A 381 24.57 13.51 39.48
N TYR A 382 23.53 14.08 38.84
CA TYR A 382 23.23 15.53 38.64
C TYR A 382 24.40 16.48 38.31
N LYS A 383 24.37 17.42 37.33
CA LYS A 383 23.33 18.42 37.03
C LYS A 383 23.78 19.30 35.84
N LYS A 384 22.82 19.71 34.99
CA LYS A 384 22.62 21.05 34.36
C LYS A 384 23.80 21.87 33.79
N LYS A 385 23.55 22.28 32.54
CA LYS A 385 23.37 23.66 31.99
C LYS A 385 24.40 24.13 30.93
N SER A 386 23.79 24.60 29.84
CA SER A 386 24.04 25.89 29.18
C SER A 386 25.13 25.99 28.11
N VAL A 387 24.66 26.03 26.86
CA VAL A 387 24.83 27.12 25.87
C VAL A 387 26.16 27.91 25.96
N PHE A 388 26.97 27.80 24.90
CA PHE A 388 27.57 28.96 24.24
C PHE A 388 27.79 28.67 22.74
N THR A 389 27.17 29.51 21.92
CA THR A 389 27.47 29.75 20.51
C THR A 389 28.88 30.31 20.33
N LEU A 390 29.59 29.90 19.29
CA LEU A 390 30.59 30.72 18.62
C LEU A 390 30.56 30.46 17.11
N SER A 391 30.03 31.47 16.42
CA SER A 391 30.22 31.74 15.00
C SER A 391 31.70 32.02 14.72
N GLY A 392 32.20 31.66 13.53
CA GLY A 392 33.43 32.27 13.02
C GLY A 392 34.10 31.51 11.90
N ASN A 393 33.79 31.91 10.68
CA ASN A 393 34.49 31.61 9.42
C ASN A 393 36.02 31.65 9.54
N LYS A 394 36.68 30.66 8.91
CA LYS A 394 37.52 30.88 7.72
C LYS A 394 37.74 29.56 6.98
#